data_AF-A0A924X8X5-F1
#
_entry.id   AF-A0A924X8X5-F1
#
_cell.length_a   1.000
_cell.length_b   1.000
_cell.length_c   1.000
_cell.angle_alpha   90.00
_cell.angle_beta   90.00
_cell.angle_gamma   90.00
#
_symmetry.space_group_name_H-M   'P 1'
#
loop_
_entity.id
_entity.type
_entity.pdbx_description
1 polymer ?
#
loop_
_entity_poly.entity_id
_entity_poly.type
_entity_poly.pdbx_seq_one_letter_code
_entity_poly.pdbx_strand_id
1 'polypeptide(L)'
;MAAKVELTPEAVRAARESLGLTHDQLAAELGLTPSVIRGWEDGRVRATGRQARMLEWRAAAHQHETAMAASGLLMCPTADALLRKMEDATPHAGQSAKEVERSVRALEQSSQALEQHATTCATCQTRKEFISKLPPMPEFPYEVGGGMLSRIATGIERLPAWLRPAAWGALLVGGMVLVRVAFAMLARGPSWRLLGMAAVACLVGGYLGAVGGFVYHLVRPRTRGWGRVGDYVTGVACVWGYAVALLLPAAFFSQDAAFRQPSMWIIMAGVGLLAGSLIGHFWFRDA
;
A
#
# COMPACT_ATOMS: atom_id res chain seq x y z
N MET A 1 -3.30 -8.83 -18.53
CA MET A 1 -4.38 -7.83 -18.66
C MET A 1 -5.64 -8.51 -18.17
N ALA A 2 -6.29 -8.01 -17.12
CA ALA A 2 -7.55 -8.60 -16.66
C ALA A 2 -8.58 -8.50 -17.79
N ALA A 3 -9.34 -9.57 -18.02
CA ALA A 3 -10.41 -9.55 -19.00
C ALA A 3 -11.34 -8.37 -18.68
N LYS A 4 -11.71 -7.60 -19.71
CA LYS A 4 -12.66 -6.50 -19.55
C LYS A 4 -13.99 -7.13 -19.14
N VAL A 5 -14.37 -7.00 -17.87
CA VAL A 5 -15.71 -7.40 -17.40
C VAL A 5 -16.72 -6.54 -18.13
N GLU A 6 -17.43 -7.12 -19.09
CA GLU A 6 -18.56 -6.46 -19.77
C GLU A 6 -19.84 -6.89 -19.05
N LEU A 7 -20.43 -5.95 -18.32
CA LEU A 7 -21.68 -6.19 -17.62
C LEU A 7 -22.84 -6.04 -18.61
N THR A 8 -23.55 -7.13 -18.89
CA THR A 8 -24.71 -7.11 -19.79
C THR A 8 -25.91 -6.45 -19.11
N PRO A 9 -26.89 -5.93 -19.86
CA PRO A 9 -28.11 -5.35 -19.28
C PRO A 9 -28.85 -6.31 -18.35
N GLU A 10 -28.87 -7.61 -18.70
CA GLU A 10 -29.47 -8.68 -17.90
C GLU A 10 -28.69 -8.89 -16.60
N ALA A 11 -27.36 -8.84 -16.65
CA ALA A 11 -26.51 -8.96 -15.47
C ALA A 11 -26.68 -7.78 -14.50
N VAL A 12 -26.85 -6.55 -15.02
CA VAL A 12 -27.16 -5.36 -14.19
C VAL A 12 -28.48 -5.57 -13.46
N ARG A 13 -29.52 -6.00 -14.20
CA ARG A 13 -30.86 -6.24 -13.64
C ARG A 13 -30.83 -7.32 -12.57
N ALA A 14 -30.19 -8.46 -12.88
CA ALA A 14 -30.05 -9.58 -11.94
C ALA A 14 -29.29 -9.16 -10.68
N ALA A 15 -28.22 -8.38 -10.81
CA ALA A 15 -27.48 -7.86 -9.67
C ALA A 15 -28.36 -6.97 -8.79
N ARG A 16 -29.09 -6.00 -9.38
CA ARG A 16 -30.02 -5.13 -8.63
C ARG A 16 -31.10 -5.93 -7.91
N GLU A 17 -31.73 -6.87 -8.61
CA GLU A 17 -32.78 -7.73 -8.05
C GLU A 17 -32.25 -8.62 -6.93
N SER A 18 -31.05 -9.19 -7.09
CA SER A 18 -30.41 -9.99 -6.03
C SER A 18 -30.11 -9.17 -4.78
N LEU A 19 -29.80 -7.88 -4.92
CA LEU A 19 -29.57 -6.95 -3.82
C LEU A 19 -30.88 -6.44 -3.17
N GLY A 20 -32.04 -6.76 -3.76
CA GLY A 20 -33.33 -6.25 -3.31
C GLY A 20 -33.49 -4.74 -3.46
N LEU A 21 -32.71 -4.09 -4.34
CA LEU A 21 -32.69 -2.64 -4.49
C LEU A 21 -33.66 -2.16 -5.58
N THR A 22 -34.27 -1.00 -5.35
CA THR A 22 -34.93 -0.23 -6.41
C THR A 22 -33.90 0.49 -7.30
N HIS A 23 -34.31 0.98 -8.47
CA HIS A 23 -33.43 1.80 -9.31
C HIS A 23 -32.92 3.04 -8.58
N ASP A 24 -33.74 3.65 -7.72
CA ASP A 24 -33.37 4.85 -6.97
C ASP A 24 -32.36 4.55 -5.86
N GLN A 25 -32.53 3.42 -5.16
CA GLN A 25 -31.59 2.99 -4.12
C GLN A 25 -30.23 2.62 -4.73
N LEU A 26 -30.22 1.83 -5.80
CA LEU A 26 -28.97 1.46 -6.47
C LEU A 26 -28.26 2.70 -7.04
N ALA A 27 -29.02 3.65 -7.59
CA ALA A 27 -28.46 4.92 -8.07
C ALA A 27 -27.82 5.72 -6.92
N ALA A 28 -28.51 5.86 -5.78
CA ALA A 28 -27.98 6.54 -4.60
C ALA A 28 -26.70 5.88 -4.08
N GLU A 29 -26.66 4.55 -4.00
CA GLU A 29 -25.48 3.79 -3.55
C GLU A 29 -24.26 3.98 -4.46
N LEU A 30 -24.48 4.10 -5.77
CA LEU A 30 -23.42 4.26 -6.76
C LEU A 30 -23.07 5.73 -7.06
N GLY A 31 -23.78 6.70 -6.46
CA GLY A 31 -23.62 8.12 -6.77
C GLY A 31 -24.04 8.49 -8.20
N LEU A 32 -25.11 7.89 -8.69
CA LEU A 32 -25.64 8.05 -10.05
C LEU A 32 -27.10 8.51 -10.03
N THR A 33 -27.65 8.80 -11.21
CA THR A 33 -29.08 9.07 -11.37
C THR A 33 -29.85 7.78 -11.70
N PRO A 34 -31.12 7.65 -11.31
CA PRO A 34 -31.94 6.47 -11.64
C PRO A 34 -32.09 6.21 -13.14
N SER A 35 -32.04 7.28 -13.95
CA SER A 35 -32.05 7.20 -15.41
C SER A 35 -30.83 6.47 -15.99
N VAL A 36 -29.66 6.58 -15.36
CA VAL A 36 -28.45 5.87 -15.77
C VAL A 36 -28.58 4.38 -15.51
N ILE A 37 -29.12 3.99 -14.35
CA ILE A 37 -29.36 2.57 -14.01
C ILE A 37 -30.35 1.94 -14.98
N ARG A 38 -31.48 2.60 -15.27
CA ARG A 38 -32.42 2.15 -16.31
C ARG A 38 -31.75 2.05 -17.68
N GLY A 39 -30.93 3.05 -18.02
CA GLY A 39 -30.13 3.03 -19.25
C GLY A 39 -29.18 1.82 -19.36
N TRP A 40 -28.60 1.36 -18.25
CA TRP A 40 -27.79 0.16 -18.19
C TRP A 40 -28.62 -1.12 -18.39
N GLU A 41 -29.73 -1.24 -17.68
CA GLU A 41 -30.64 -2.41 -17.76
C GLU A 41 -31.38 -2.53 -19.10
N ASP A 42 -31.52 -1.42 -19.84
CA ASP A 42 -32.10 -1.39 -21.20
C ASP A 42 -31.03 -1.50 -22.30
N GLY A 43 -29.74 -1.52 -21.93
CA GLY A 43 -28.62 -1.51 -22.89
C GLY A 43 -28.41 -0.21 -23.66
N ARG A 44 -29.12 0.87 -23.29
CA ARG A 44 -28.99 2.20 -23.91
C ARG A 44 -27.68 2.91 -23.53
N VAL A 45 -27.17 2.64 -22.33
CA VAL A 45 -25.92 3.20 -21.81
C VAL A 45 -25.06 2.05 -21.28
N ARG A 46 -23.76 2.07 -21.56
CA ARG A 46 -22.84 1.08 -21.01
C ARG A 46 -22.27 1.56 -19.67
N ALA A 47 -22.27 0.69 -18.66
CA ALA A 47 -21.56 0.94 -17.42
C ALA A 47 -20.06 1.09 -17.67
N THR A 48 -19.40 2.03 -16.98
CA THR A 48 -17.93 2.07 -17.00
C THR A 48 -17.38 0.81 -16.35
N GLY A 49 -16.17 0.39 -16.73
CA GLY A 49 -15.55 -0.81 -16.13
C GLY A 49 -15.40 -0.75 -14.60
N ARG A 50 -15.29 0.46 -14.01
CA ARG A 50 -15.28 0.65 -12.56
C ARG A 50 -16.65 0.35 -11.95
N GLN A 51 -17.71 0.91 -12.53
CA GLN A 51 -19.08 0.71 -12.06
C GLN A 51 -19.52 -0.74 -12.20
N ALA A 52 -19.17 -1.38 -13.32
CA ALA A 52 -19.43 -2.80 -13.54
C ALA A 52 -18.80 -3.67 -12.44
N ARG A 53 -17.51 -3.49 -12.15
CA ARG A 53 -16.82 -4.21 -11.07
C ARG A 53 -17.38 -3.92 -9.68
N MET A 54 -17.83 -2.69 -9.43
CA MET A 54 -18.47 -2.33 -8.16
C MET A 54 -19.81 -3.04 -7.97
N LEU A 55 -20.65 -3.07 -9.00
CA LEU A 55 -21.92 -3.76 -8.95
C LEU A 55 -21.72 -5.28 -8.81
N GLU A 56 -20.78 -5.85 -9.57
CA GLU A 56 -20.41 -7.26 -9.46
C GLU A 56 -19.89 -7.62 -8.06
N TRP A 57 -18.99 -6.81 -7.50
CA TRP A 57 -18.48 -7.02 -6.15
C TRP A 57 -19.57 -6.94 -5.09
N ARG A 58 -20.47 -5.97 -5.17
CA ARG A 58 -21.60 -5.86 -4.24
C ARG A 58 -22.55 -7.04 -4.33
N ALA A 59 -22.91 -7.47 -5.55
CA ALA A 59 -23.76 -8.62 -5.76
C ALA A 59 -23.13 -9.90 -5.18
N ALA A 60 -21.83 -10.12 -5.42
CA ALA A 60 -21.10 -11.24 -4.85
C ALA A 60 -21.02 -11.18 -3.31
N ALA A 61 -20.76 -10.00 -2.73
CA ALA A 61 -20.73 -9.80 -1.29
C ALA A 61 -22.09 -10.13 -0.64
N HIS A 62 -23.18 -9.65 -1.25
CA HIS A 62 -24.54 -9.93 -0.78
C HIS A 62 -24.91 -11.41 -0.91
N GLN A 63 -24.49 -12.07 -2.00
CA GLN A 63 -24.68 -13.51 -2.16
C GLN A 63 -23.92 -14.29 -1.09
N HIS A 64 -22.68 -13.89 -0.78
CA HIS A 64 -21.89 -14.49 0.30
C HIS A 64 -22.57 -14.30 1.66
N GLU A 65 -23.02 -13.09 1.97
CA GLU A 65 -23.75 -12.78 3.20
C GLU A 65 -25.04 -13.62 3.32
N THR A 66 -25.83 -13.68 2.26
CA THR A 66 -27.06 -14.48 2.21
C THR A 66 -26.78 -15.97 2.38
N ALA A 67 -25.73 -16.49 1.72
CA ALA A 67 -25.31 -17.87 1.87
C ALA A 67 -24.83 -18.18 3.31
N MET A 68 -24.10 -17.24 3.93
CA MET A 68 -23.68 -17.36 5.32
C MET A 68 -24.85 -17.35 6.30
N ALA A 69 -25.86 -16.52 6.05
CA ALA A 69 -27.08 -16.48 6.86
C ALA A 69 -27.90 -17.77 6.71
N ALA A 70 -28.06 -18.25 5.48
CA ALA A 70 -28.80 -19.48 5.16
C ALA A 70 -28.13 -20.74 5.73
N SER A 71 -26.80 -20.75 5.89
CA SER A 71 -26.08 -21.88 6.46
C SER A 71 -26.28 -22.03 7.98
N GLY A 72 -26.88 -21.05 8.65
CA GLY A 72 -27.05 -21.04 10.11
C GLY A 72 -25.72 -20.92 10.89
N LEU A 73 -24.61 -20.61 10.21
CA LEU A 73 -23.31 -20.49 10.85
C LEU A 73 -23.20 -19.13 11.53
N LEU A 74 -23.46 -19.11 12.84
CA LEU A 74 -23.32 -17.93 13.67
C LEU A 74 -21.89 -17.38 13.65
N MET A 75 -21.75 -16.06 13.75
CA MET A 75 -20.44 -15.44 13.93
C MET A 75 -19.88 -15.84 15.30
N CYS A 76 -18.61 -16.24 15.33
CA CYS A 76 -17.94 -16.55 16.59
C CYS A 76 -17.89 -15.28 17.46
N PRO A 77 -18.37 -15.30 18.72
CA PRO A 77 -18.39 -14.11 19.57
C PRO A 77 -17.02 -13.46 19.78
N THR A 78 -15.95 -14.27 19.85
CA THR A 78 -14.58 -13.77 19.98
C THR A 78 -14.12 -13.09 18.69
N ALA A 79 -14.43 -13.66 17.52
CA ALA A 79 -14.13 -13.04 16.24
C ALA A 79 -14.89 -11.72 16.06
N ASP A 80 -16.18 -11.67 16.43
CA ASP A 80 -16.99 -10.44 16.42
C ASP A 80 -16.36 -9.35 17.30
N ALA A 81 -15.99 -9.70 18.54
CA ALA A 81 -15.36 -8.76 19.45
C ALA A 81 -14.03 -8.22 18.91
N LEU A 82 -13.24 -9.03 18.20
CA LEU A 82 -11.99 -8.60 17.56
C LEU A 82 -12.25 -7.71 16.33
N LEU A 83 -13.26 -8.03 15.52
CA LEU A 83 -13.65 -7.21 14.36
C LEU A 83 -14.14 -5.83 14.79
N ARG A 84 -14.95 -5.74 15.86
CA ARG A 84 -15.36 -4.44 16.43
C ARG A 84 -14.17 -3.64 16.94
N LYS A 85 -13.21 -4.28 17.61
CA LYS A 85 -11.96 -3.61 18.01
C LYS A 85 -11.16 -3.08 16.82
N MET A 86 -11.18 -3.79 15.69
CA MET A 86 -10.55 -3.30 14.46
C MET A 86 -11.30 -2.08 13.90
N GLU A 87 -12.63 -2.13 13.87
CA GLU A 87 -13.45 -1.00 13.46
C GLU A 87 -13.17 0.24 14.31
N ASP A 88 -13.19 0.10 15.64
CA ASP A 88 -12.87 1.17 16.61
C ASP A 88 -11.43 1.69 16.47
N ALA A 89 -10.49 0.85 16.01
CA ALA A 89 -9.10 1.23 15.81
C ALA A 89 -8.83 1.88 14.45
N THR A 90 -9.82 1.95 13.54
CA THR A 90 -9.64 2.50 12.19
C THR A 90 -9.27 3.99 12.26
N PRO A 91 -8.16 4.42 11.61
CA PRO A 91 -7.80 5.82 11.60
C PRO A 91 -8.88 6.69 10.96
N HIS A 92 -9.18 7.82 11.60
CA HIS A 92 -10.13 8.81 11.11
C HIS A 92 -9.41 10.09 10.68
N ALA A 93 -10.01 10.83 9.75
CA ALA A 93 -9.49 12.12 9.31
C ALA A 93 -9.38 13.08 10.51
N GLY A 94 -8.24 13.78 10.62
CA GLY A 94 -7.99 14.75 11.69
C GLY A 94 -7.21 14.21 12.90
N GLN A 95 -6.91 12.92 12.95
CA GLN A 95 -6.03 12.36 13.99
C GLN A 95 -4.57 12.83 13.82
N SER A 96 -3.87 13.00 14.95
CA SER A 96 -2.44 13.26 14.96
C SER A 96 -1.64 12.04 14.50
N ALA A 97 -0.42 12.24 14.01
CA ALA A 97 0.45 11.14 13.55
C ALA A 97 0.65 10.05 14.62
N LYS A 98 0.75 10.44 15.90
CA LYS A 98 0.91 9.51 17.02
C LYS A 98 -0.36 8.70 17.31
N GLU A 99 -1.53 9.30 17.10
CA GLU A 99 -2.81 8.59 17.22
C GLU A 99 -2.99 7.60 16.08
N VAL A 100 -2.69 8.02 14.84
CA VAL A 100 -2.69 7.14 13.67
C VAL A 100 -1.76 5.96 13.88
N GLU A 101 -0.53 6.19 14.38
CA GLU A 101 0.41 5.10 14.70
C GLU A 101 -0.16 4.14 15.74
N ARG A 102 -0.78 4.65 16.81
CA ARG A 102 -1.43 3.82 17.83
C ARG A 102 -2.58 2.99 17.25
N SER A 103 -3.41 3.62 16.42
CA SER A 103 -4.52 2.97 15.69
C SER A 103 -4.02 1.84 14.79
N VAL A 104 -2.96 2.08 14.01
CA VAL A 104 -2.35 1.07 13.13
C VAL A 104 -1.79 -0.10 13.96
N ARG A 105 -1.08 0.16 15.07
CA ARG A 105 -0.61 -0.91 15.96
C ARG A 105 -1.77 -1.72 16.57
N ALA A 106 -2.86 -1.05 16.97
CA ALA A 106 -4.04 -1.72 17.53
C ALA A 106 -4.79 -2.58 16.49
N LEU A 107 -4.88 -2.09 15.24
CA LEU A 107 -5.38 -2.84 14.09
C LEU A 107 -4.54 -4.10 13.84
N GLU A 108 -3.22 -3.96 13.79
CA GLU A 108 -2.30 -5.08 13.56
C GLU A 108 -2.42 -6.14 14.66
N GLN A 109 -2.42 -5.73 15.93
CA GLN A 109 -2.60 -6.63 17.06
C GLN A 109 -3.95 -7.37 17.01
N SER A 110 -5.03 -6.66 16.67
CA SER A 110 -6.37 -7.27 16.56
C SER A 110 -6.46 -8.24 15.39
N SER A 111 -5.81 -7.92 14.27
CA SER A 111 -5.71 -8.80 13.10
C SER A 111 -4.92 -10.07 13.42
N GLN A 112 -3.75 -9.96 14.04
CA GLN A 112 -2.95 -11.12 14.46
C GLN A 112 -3.71 -11.99 15.47
N ALA A 113 -4.40 -11.38 16.44
CA ALA A 113 -5.23 -12.11 17.40
C ALA A 113 -6.39 -12.84 16.71
N LEU A 114 -7.02 -12.24 15.70
CA LEU A 114 -8.08 -12.85 14.91
C LEU A 114 -7.57 -14.04 14.10
N GLU A 115 -6.41 -13.92 13.46
CA GLU A 115 -5.77 -15.02 12.73
C GLU A 115 -5.43 -16.19 13.65
N GLN A 116 -4.77 -15.93 14.78
CA GLN A 116 -4.44 -16.95 15.79
C GLN A 116 -5.70 -17.64 16.31
N HIS A 117 -6.74 -16.87 16.63
CA HIS A 117 -8.01 -17.42 17.07
C HIS A 117 -8.67 -18.29 15.98
N ALA A 118 -8.66 -17.84 14.73
CA ALA A 118 -9.26 -18.56 13.61
C ALA A 118 -8.59 -19.92 13.34
N THR A 119 -7.31 -20.08 13.69
CA THR A 119 -6.61 -21.38 13.59
C THR A 119 -7.03 -22.40 14.65
N THR A 120 -7.58 -21.97 15.79
CA THR A 120 -7.89 -22.86 16.93
C THR A 120 -9.39 -22.99 17.20
N CYS A 121 -10.20 -22.05 16.74
CA CYS A 121 -11.64 -22.03 16.95
C CYS A 121 -12.40 -22.86 15.91
N ALA A 122 -13.09 -23.91 16.36
CA ALA A 122 -13.88 -24.81 15.48
C ALA A 122 -14.96 -24.06 14.67
N THR A 123 -15.64 -23.07 15.27
CA THR A 123 -16.63 -22.23 14.57
C THR A 123 -15.99 -21.44 13.43
N CYS A 124 -14.83 -20.83 13.67
CA CYS A 124 -14.10 -20.09 12.63
C CYS A 124 -13.59 -21.00 11.52
N GLN A 125 -13.09 -22.20 11.86
CA GLN A 125 -12.65 -23.19 10.88
C GLN A 125 -13.83 -23.67 10.00
N THR A 126 -14.96 -23.99 10.61
CA THR A 126 -16.19 -24.40 9.89
C THR A 126 -16.66 -23.29 8.95
N ARG A 127 -16.65 -22.04 9.41
CA ARG A 127 -16.99 -20.87 8.60
C ARG A 127 -16.03 -20.69 7.43
N LYS A 128 -14.72 -20.85 7.66
CA LYS A 128 -13.69 -20.78 6.62
C LYS A 128 -13.86 -21.87 5.57
N GLU A 129 -14.16 -23.10 5.99
CA GLU A 129 -14.44 -24.20 5.06
C GLU A 129 -15.69 -23.93 4.23
N PHE A 130 -16.76 -23.41 4.83
CA PHE A 130 -17.96 -23.03 4.11
C PHE A 130 -17.68 -21.92 3.07
N ILE A 131 -16.99 -20.85 3.47
CA ILE A 131 -16.60 -19.75 2.57
C ILE A 131 -15.76 -20.27 1.38
N SER A 132 -14.89 -21.26 1.61
CA SER A 132 -14.08 -21.84 0.53
C SER A 132 -14.89 -22.60 -0.54
N LYS A 133 -16.14 -22.97 -0.24
CA LYS A 133 -17.08 -23.60 -1.18
C LYS A 133 -17.91 -22.58 -1.97
N LEU A 134 -17.91 -21.31 -1.55
CA LEU A 134 -18.59 -20.23 -2.27
C LEU A 134 -17.77 -19.79 -3.49
N PRO A 135 -18.39 -19.19 -4.52
CA PRO A 135 -17.66 -18.56 -5.61
C PRO A 135 -16.63 -17.56 -5.09
N PRO A 136 -15.41 -17.49 -5.67
CA PRO A 136 -14.40 -16.54 -5.20
C PRO A 136 -14.92 -15.11 -5.33
N MET A 137 -14.68 -14.29 -4.30
CA MET A 137 -15.03 -12.87 -4.35
C MET A 137 -14.28 -12.19 -5.50
N PRO A 138 -14.96 -11.38 -6.33
CA PRO A 138 -14.29 -10.58 -7.36
C PRO A 138 -13.34 -9.56 -6.70
N GLU A 139 -12.40 -9.03 -7.48
CA GLU A 139 -11.47 -8.01 -6.99
C GLU A 139 -12.22 -6.74 -6.57
N PHE A 140 -11.91 -6.22 -5.36
CA PHE A 140 -12.50 -4.98 -4.88
C PHE A 140 -12.15 -3.82 -5.83
N PRO A 141 -13.13 -3.03 -6.29
CA PRO A 141 -12.88 -1.89 -7.16
C PRO A 141 -12.27 -0.72 -6.38
N TYR A 142 -10.95 -0.75 -6.16
CA TYR A 142 -10.24 0.38 -5.56
C TYR A 142 -10.50 1.68 -6.34
N GLU A 143 -10.59 2.80 -5.63
CA GLU A 143 -10.73 4.12 -6.24
C GLU A 143 -9.56 4.44 -7.17
N VAL A 144 -9.82 5.24 -8.20
CA VAL A 144 -8.91 5.50 -9.34
C VAL A 144 -7.53 6.02 -8.91
N GLY A 145 -7.43 6.71 -7.76
CA GLY A 145 -6.15 7.11 -7.17
C GLY A 145 -5.33 5.96 -6.56
N GLY A 146 -6.01 4.98 -5.95
CA GLY A 146 -5.38 3.76 -5.42
C GLY A 146 -4.94 2.79 -6.51
N GLY A 147 -5.56 2.82 -7.70
CA GLY A 147 -5.26 1.87 -8.77
C GLY A 147 -3.84 1.95 -9.34
N MET A 148 -3.23 3.14 -9.41
CA MET A 148 -1.84 3.27 -9.84
C MET A 148 -0.88 2.73 -8.77
N LEU A 149 -1.10 3.11 -7.51
CA LEU A 149 -0.30 2.66 -6.38
C LEU A 149 -0.45 1.14 -6.17
N SER A 150 -1.65 0.58 -6.30
CA SER A 150 -1.88 -0.87 -6.16
C SER A 150 -1.23 -1.65 -7.29
N ARG A 151 -1.25 -1.16 -8.54
CA ARG A 151 -0.51 -1.77 -9.65
C ARG A 151 0.99 -1.74 -9.42
N ILE A 152 1.52 -0.62 -8.92
CA ILE A 152 2.94 -0.51 -8.56
C ILE A 152 3.26 -1.50 -7.43
N ALA A 153 2.47 -1.53 -6.36
CA ALA A 153 2.65 -2.43 -5.23
C ALA A 153 2.60 -3.90 -5.67
N THR A 154 1.58 -4.30 -6.45
CA THR A 154 1.45 -5.65 -7.02
C THR A 154 2.62 -5.99 -7.94
N GLY A 155 3.11 -5.01 -8.72
CA GLY A 155 4.29 -5.16 -9.56
C GLY A 155 5.56 -5.40 -8.73
N ILE A 156 5.72 -4.67 -7.63
CA ILE A 156 6.84 -4.83 -6.69
C ILE A 156 6.75 -6.18 -5.98
N GLU A 157 5.56 -6.63 -5.56
CA GLU A 157 5.35 -7.92 -4.89
C GLU A 157 5.71 -9.12 -5.79
N ARG A 158 5.58 -8.97 -7.11
CA ARG A 158 6.01 -10.00 -8.07
C ARG A 158 7.54 -10.09 -8.21
N LEU A 159 8.30 -9.11 -7.74
CA LEU A 159 9.76 -9.16 -7.77
C LEU A 159 10.28 -10.22 -6.77
N PRO A 160 11.46 -10.82 -7.04
CA PRO A 160 12.14 -11.67 -6.07
C PRO A 160 12.30 -10.98 -4.72
N ALA A 161 12.22 -11.74 -3.62
CA ALA A 161 12.24 -11.20 -2.25
C ALA A 161 13.43 -10.27 -1.98
N TRP A 162 14.58 -10.48 -2.63
CA TRP A 162 15.78 -9.66 -2.49
C TRP A 162 15.70 -8.30 -3.19
N LEU A 163 14.84 -8.15 -4.19
CA LEU A 163 14.68 -6.92 -4.98
C LEU A 163 13.52 -6.05 -4.47
N ARG A 164 12.55 -6.63 -3.75
CA ARG A 164 11.39 -5.88 -3.21
C ARG A 164 11.80 -4.69 -2.33
N PRO A 165 12.75 -4.81 -1.39
CA PRO A 165 13.14 -3.67 -0.54
C PRO A 165 13.76 -2.54 -1.36
N ALA A 166 14.56 -2.86 -2.38
CA ALA A 166 15.12 -1.87 -3.30
C ALA A 166 14.02 -1.14 -4.09
N ALA A 167 13.05 -1.87 -4.64
CA ALA A 167 11.95 -1.26 -5.38
C ALA A 167 11.07 -0.35 -4.50
N TRP A 168 10.78 -0.77 -3.26
CA TRP A 168 10.08 0.07 -2.29
C TRP A 168 10.89 1.31 -1.89
N GLY A 169 12.19 1.15 -1.62
CA GLY A 169 13.07 2.27 -1.31
C GLY A 169 13.11 3.28 -2.46
N ALA A 170 13.21 2.81 -3.70
CA ALA A 170 13.19 3.65 -4.90
C ALA A 170 11.87 4.44 -5.02
N LEU A 171 10.74 3.77 -4.81
CA LEU A 171 9.43 4.41 -4.87
C LEU A 171 9.24 5.47 -3.78
N LEU A 172 9.65 5.18 -2.54
CA LEU A 172 9.50 6.10 -1.41
C LEU A 172 10.38 7.36 -1.58
N VAL A 173 11.67 7.18 -1.85
CA VAL A 173 12.61 8.30 -2.00
C VAL A 173 12.31 9.08 -3.28
N GLY A 174 12.07 8.38 -4.40
CA GLY A 174 11.66 9.00 -5.66
C GLY A 174 10.35 9.78 -5.53
N GLY A 175 9.34 9.21 -4.86
CA GLY A 175 8.07 9.86 -4.57
C GLY A 175 8.23 11.12 -3.70
N MET A 176 9.05 11.06 -2.65
CA MET A 176 9.37 12.23 -1.83
C MET A 176 10.04 13.34 -2.64
N VAL A 177 10.97 13.01 -3.53
CA VAL A 177 11.61 13.99 -4.43
C VAL A 177 10.57 14.60 -5.38
N LEU A 178 9.67 13.77 -5.93
CA LEU A 178 8.61 14.23 -6.83
C LEU A 178 7.67 15.22 -6.13
N VAL A 179 7.31 14.99 -4.87
CA VAL A 179 6.53 15.95 -4.07
C VAL A 179 7.28 17.26 -3.89
N ARG A 180 8.58 17.24 -3.56
CA ARG A 180 9.39 18.47 -3.43
C ARG A 180 9.49 19.24 -4.74
N VAL A 181 9.65 18.55 -5.86
CA VAL A 181 9.62 19.14 -7.20
C VAL A 181 8.27 19.79 -7.48
N ALA A 182 7.16 19.11 -7.17
CA ALA A 182 5.82 19.64 -7.39
C ALA A 182 5.61 20.96 -6.65
N PHE A 183 6.05 21.05 -5.38
CA PHE A 183 6.03 22.32 -4.64
C PHE A 183 6.92 23.40 -5.26
N ALA A 184 8.12 23.05 -5.72
CA ALA A 184 9.00 23.99 -6.41
C ALA A 184 8.39 24.51 -7.72
N MET A 185 7.69 23.67 -8.47
CA MET A 185 6.96 24.04 -9.68
C MET A 185 5.75 24.91 -9.38
N LEU A 186 5.01 24.62 -8.30
CA LEU A 186 3.90 25.46 -7.87
C LEU A 186 4.37 26.86 -7.49
N ALA A 187 5.52 26.99 -6.82
CA ALA A 187 6.07 28.26 -6.38
C ALA A 187 6.70 29.10 -7.49
N ARG A 188 7.31 28.47 -8.51
CA ARG A 188 8.11 29.16 -9.55
C ARG A 188 7.50 29.11 -10.95
N GLY A 189 6.39 28.40 -11.12
CA GLY A 189 5.80 28.08 -12.41
C GLY A 189 6.50 26.92 -13.14
N PRO A 190 5.80 26.22 -14.04
CA PRO A 190 6.39 25.16 -14.83
C PRO A 190 7.36 25.74 -15.87
N SER A 191 8.59 25.24 -15.90
CA SER A 191 9.55 25.52 -16.98
C SER A 191 10.23 24.25 -17.45
N TRP A 192 10.62 24.19 -18.73
CA TRP A 192 11.28 23.01 -19.30
C TRP A 192 12.57 22.65 -18.57
N ARG A 193 13.33 23.65 -18.10
CA ARG A 193 14.53 23.45 -17.28
C ARG A 193 14.19 22.79 -15.94
N LEU A 194 13.13 23.24 -15.26
CA LEU A 194 12.65 22.62 -14.02
C LEU A 194 12.17 21.18 -14.25
N LEU A 195 11.49 20.90 -15.36
CA LEU A 195 11.08 19.55 -15.73
C LEU A 195 12.29 18.63 -15.98
N GLY A 196 13.32 19.12 -16.68
CA GLY A 196 14.56 18.38 -16.89
C GLY A 196 15.29 18.07 -15.57
N MET A 197 15.45 19.08 -14.71
CA MET A 197 16.05 18.88 -13.37
C MET A 197 15.21 17.97 -12.49
N ALA A 198 13.89 18.05 -12.58
CA ALA A 198 12.96 17.19 -11.86
C ALA A 198 13.11 15.72 -12.25
N ALA A 199 13.20 15.44 -13.56
CA ALA A 199 13.39 14.08 -14.06
C ALA A 199 14.70 13.49 -13.55
N VAL A 200 15.81 14.24 -13.64
CA VAL A 200 17.10 13.82 -13.10
C VAL A 200 17.04 13.61 -11.58
N ALA A 201 16.43 14.53 -10.85
CA ALA A 201 16.28 14.41 -9.40
C ALA A 201 15.45 13.17 -9.00
N CYS A 202 14.39 12.86 -9.73
CA CYS A 202 13.58 11.66 -9.48
C CYS A 202 14.36 10.38 -9.78
N LEU A 203 15.17 10.35 -10.85
CA LEU A 203 16.04 9.20 -11.17
C LEU A 203 17.11 9.01 -10.10
N VAL A 204 17.76 10.09 -9.67
CA VAL A 204 18.76 10.05 -8.59
C VAL A 204 18.10 9.61 -7.27
N GLY A 205 16.95 10.19 -6.92
CA GLY A 205 16.18 9.79 -5.73
C GLY A 205 15.77 8.32 -5.75
N GLY A 206 15.27 7.83 -6.88
CA GLY A 206 14.92 6.42 -7.08
C GLY A 206 16.13 5.50 -6.96
N TYR A 207 17.26 5.85 -7.59
CA TYR A 207 18.51 5.10 -7.47
C TYR A 207 19.00 5.01 -6.02
N LEU A 208 19.03 6.14 -5.30
CA LEU A 208 19.49 6.18 -3.91
C LEU A 208 18.55 5.39 -2.99
N GLY A 209 17.24 5.49 -3.22
CA GLY A 209 16.25 4.67 -2.55
C GLY A 209 16.45 3.17 -2.82
N ALA A 210 16.76 2.79 -4.05
CA ALA A 210 17.05 1.40 -4.42
C ALA A 210 18.27 0.85 -3.69
N VAL A 211 19.36 1.63 -3.64
CA VAL A 211 20.57 1.22 -2.90
C VAL A 211 20.28 1.07 -1.41
N GLY A 212 19.57 2.04 -0.81
CA GLY A 212 19.19 1.95 0.61
C GLY A 212 18.37 0.70 0.91
N GLY A 213 17.35 0.40 0.09
CA GLY A 213 16.54 -0.80 0.22
C GLY A 213 17.34 -2.10 0.02
N PHE A 214 18.26 -2.13 -0.95
CA PHE A 214 19.13 -3.27 -1.19
C PHE A 214 20.09 -3.54 -0.03
N VAL A 215 20.74 -2.50 0.49
CA VAL A 215 21.63 -2.61 1.66
C VAL A 215 20.85 -3.09 2.88
N TYR A 216 19.65 -2.57 3.10
CA TYR A 216 18.75 -3.04 4.15
C TYR A 216 18.50 -4.56 4.03
N HIS A 217 18.16 -5.05 2.83
CA HIS A 217 17.93 -6.47 2.59
C HIS A 217 19.15 -7.34 2.91
N LEU A 218 20.37 -6.88 2.59
CA LEU A 218 21.59 -7.66 2.85
C LEU A 218 21.98 -7.69 4.33
N VAL A 219 21.79 -6.58 5.04
CA VAL A 219 22.29 -6.41 6.42
C VAL A 219 21.27 -6.91 7.44
N ARG A 220 19.99 -6.54 7.29
CA ARG A 220 18.96 -6.76 8.32
C ARG A 220 18.79 -8.23 8.72
N PRO A 221 18.72 -9.21 7.80
CA PRO A 221 18.53 -10.62 8.18
C PRO A 221 19.66 -11.15 9.06
N ARG A 222 20.89 -10.64 8.87
CA ARG A 222 22.08 -11.05 9.64
C ARG A 222 22.16 -10.36 10.99
N THR A 223 21.73 -9.09 11.06
CA THR A 223 21.82 -8.28 12.27
C THR A 223 20.61 -8.44 13.20
N ARG A 224 19.46 -8.94 12.73
CA ARG A 224 18.25 -9.12 13.55
C ARG A 224 18.49 -9.97 14.80
N GLY A 225 19.38 -10.95 14.73
CA GLY A 225 19.75 -11.80 15.88
C GLY A 225 20.49 -11.07 17.01
N TRP A 226 20.99 -9.85 16.77
CA TRP A 226 21.74 -9.06 17.75
C TRP A 226 20.86 -8.10 18.56
N GLY A 227 19.54 -8.17 18.38
CA GLY A 227 18.59 -7.26 19.01
C GLY A 227 18.93 -5.80 18.70
N ARG A 228 18.99 -4.97 19.76
CA ARG A 228 19.16 -3.51 19.62
C ARG A 228 20.46 -3.08 18.96
N VAL A 229 21.55 -3.84 19.14
CA VAL A 229 22.82 -3.56 18.44
C VAL A 229 22.64 -3.75 16.93
N GLY A 230 21.86 -4.76 16.54
CA GLY A 230 21.54 -5.02 15.14
C GLY A 230 20.78 -3.89 14.46
N ASP A 231 19.89 -3.20 15.19
CA ASP A 231 19.17 -2.03 14.69
C ASP A 231 20.11 -0.87 14.36
N TYR A 232 21.05 -0.56 15.25
CA TYR A 232 22.08 0.46 15.02
C TYR A 232 22.98 0.12 13.84
N VAL A 233 23.48 -1.12 13.77
CA VAL A 233 24.33 -1.58 12.66
C VAL A 233 23.58 -1.48 11.32
N THR A 234 22.30 -1.85 11.29
CA THR A 234 21.46 -1.73 10.09
C THR A 234 21.31 -0.27 9.67
N GLY A 235 21.01 0.63 10.61
CA GLY A 235 20.91 2.06 10.37
C GLY A 235 22.19 2.67 9.80
N VAL A 236 23.33 2.38 10.42
CA VAL A 236 24.65 2.83 9.95
C VAL A 236 24.95 2.30 8.55
N ALA A 237 24.72 1.00 8.30
CA ALA A 237 24.97 0.41 7.00
C ALA A 237 24.10 1.05 5.90
N CYS A 238 22.81 1.27 6.14
CA CYS A 238 21.91 1.91 5.18
C CYS A 238 22.35 3.35 4.86
N VAL A 239 22.71 4.15 5.87
CA VAL A 239 23.18 5.53 5.67
C VAL A 239 24.50 5.56 4.92
N TRP A 240 25.42 4.66 5.25
CA TRP A 240 26.69 4.55 4.52
C TRP A 240 26.49 4.09 3.08
N GLY A 241 25.60 3.12 2.85
CA GLY A 241 25.21 2.70 1.50
C GLY A 241 24.68 3.86 0.66
N TYR A 242 23.81 4.68 1.26
CA TYR A 242 23.30 5.90 0.63
C TYR A 242 24.41 6.93 0.37
N ALA A 243 25.27 7.19 1.35
CA ALA A 243 26.37 8.15 1.25
C ALA A 243 27.36 7.73 0.15
N VAL A 244 27.75 6.46 0.10
CA VAL A 244 28.64 5.93 -0.93
C VAL A 244 27.98 6.02 -2.31
N ALA A 245 26.70 5.64 -2.43
CA ALA A 245 25.97 5.73 -3.69
C ALA A 245 25.85 7.15 -4.23
N LEU A 246 25.82 8.15 -3.34
CA LEU A 246 25.79 9.57 -3.71
C LEU A 246 27.18 10.13 -4.02
N LEU A 247 28.15 9.88 -3.14
CA LEU A 247 29.46 10.51 -3.17
C LEU A 247 30.38 9.88 -4.21
N LEU A 248 30.25 8.58 -4.47
CA LEU A 248 31.12 7.90 -5.43
C LEU A 248 30.93 8.49 -6.84
N PRO A 249 29.69 8.60 -7.39
CA PRO A 249 29.50 9.31 -8.66
C PRO A 249 29.94 10.77 -8.59
N ALA A 250 29.69 11.49 -7.49
CA ALA A 250 30.10 12.88 -7.34
C ALA A 250 31.64 13.05 -7.40
N ALA A 251 32.41 12.13 -6.82
CA ALA A 251 33.87 12.17 -6.85
C ALA A 251 34.44 11.94 -8.25
N PHE A 252 33.78 11.13 -9.08
CA PHE A 252 34.20 10.85 -10.46
C PHE A 252 33.72 11.88 -11.48
N PHE A 253 32.48 12.36 -11.35
CA PHE A 253 31.85 13.22 -12.36
C PHE A 253 31.85 14.70 -12.02
N SER A 254 31.96 15.08 -10.74
CA SER A 254 32.06 16.50 -10.40
C SER A 254 33.48 17.02 -10.59
N GLN A 255 33.58 18.28 -11.00
CA GLN A 255 34.84 19.01 -11.06
C GLN A 255 35.25 19.57 -9.69
N ASP A 256 34.46 19.34 -8.65
CA ASP A 256 34.72 19.89 -7.32
C ASP A 256 35.77 19.03 -6.58
N ALA A 257 36.91 19.66 -6.28
CA ALA A 257 38.02 19.02 -5.57
C ALA A 257 37.64 18.57 -4.16
N ALA A 258 36.57 19.13 -3.56
CA ALA A 258 36.12 18.79 -2.22
C ALA A 258 35.81 17.29 -2.06
N PHE A 259 35.22 16.64 -3.07
CA PHE A 259 34.87 15.21 -3.01
C PHE A 259 36.08 14.27 -3.04
N ARG A 260 37.26 14.78 -3.43
CA ARG A 260 38.50 13.99 -3.48
C ARG A 260 39.36 14.14 -2.22
N GLN A 261 39.03 15.09 -1.35
CA GLN A 261 39.80 15.31 -0.13
C GLN A 261 39.51 14.20 0.90
N PRO A 262 40.53 13.58 1.52
CA PRO A 262 40.33 12.56 2.56
C PRO A 262 39.51 13.07 3.76
N SER A 263 39.63 14.35 4.08
CA SER A 263 38.85 15.01 5.14
C SER A 263 37.34 14.89 4.94
N MET A 264 36.85 15.02 3.70
CA MET A 264 35.44 14.89 3.38
C MET A 264 34.93 13.46 3.67
N TRP A 265 35.73 12.45 3.33
CA TRP A 265 35.39 11.05 3.62
C TRP A 265 35.36 10.75 5.12
N ILE A 266 36.27 11.34 5.90
CA ILE A 266 36.28 11.22 7.37
C ILE A 266 35.04 11.87 7.98
N ILE A 267 34.72 13.10 7.55
CA ILE A 267 33.50 13.80 8.00
C ILE A 267 32.26 12.97 7.66
N MET A 268 32.22 12.41 6.45
CA MET A 268 31.08 11.60 6.03
C MET A 268 30.95 10.27 6.77
N ALA A 269 32.07 9.62 7.11
CA ALA A 269 32.05 8.46 7.98
C ALA A 269 31.46 8.81 9.36
N GLY A 270 31.90 9.94 9.95
CA GLY A 270 31.40 10.43 11.24
C GLY A 270 29.91 10.79 11.22
N VAL A 271 29.49 11.60 10.25
CA VAL A 271 28.07 11.97 10.06
C VAL A 271 27.22 10.75 9.77
N GLY A 272 27.71 9.85 8.91
CA GLY A 272 27.00 8.62 8.57
C GLY A 272 26.83 7.68 9.75
N LEU A 273 27.82 7.61 10.65
CA LEU A 273 27.73 6.85 11.90
C LEU A 273 26.67 7.45 12.84
N LEU A 274 26.69 8.77 13.05
CA LEU A 274 25.73 9.46 13.92
C LEU A 274 24.29 9.39 13.38
N ALA A 275 24.10 9.78 12.12
CA ALA A 275 22.77 9.75 11.47
C ALA A 275 22.26 8.31 11.34
N GLY A 276 23.14 7.37 11.00
CA GLY A 276 22.81 5.95 10.93
C GLY A 276 22.42 5.36 12.29
N SER A 277 23.09 5.78 13.36
CA SER A 277 22.71 5.38 14.72
C SER A 277 21.34 5.94 15.12
N LEU A 278 21.05 7.19 14.74
CA LEU A 278 19.76 7.83 14.98
C LEU A 278 18.63 7.12 14.22
N ILE A 279 18.84 6.83 12.94
CA ILE A 279 17.89 6.08 12.10
C ILE A 279 17.69 4.68 12.67
N GLY A 280 18.77 3.99 13.03
CA GLY A 280 18.69 2.67 13.68
C GLY A 280 17.85 2.71 14.95
N HIS A 281 17.99 3.75 15.77
CA HIS A 281 17.23 3.92 17.00
C HIS A 281 15.72 4.12 16.77
N PHE A 282 15.36 4.97 15.81
CA PHE A 282 13.96 5.36 15.61
C PHE A 282 13.19 4.44 14.67
N TRP A 283 13.84 3.94 13.62
CA TRP A 283 13.14 3.26 12.53
C TRP A 283 13.15 1.74 12.65
N PHE A 284 14.18 1.14 13.27
CA PHE A 284 14.34 -0.31 13.30
C PHE A 284 14.04 -0.97 14.65
N ARG A 285 13.69 -0.17 15.67
CA ARG A 285 13.41 -0.66 17.02
C ARG A 285 12.24 -1.66 17.09
N ASP A 286 11.25 -1.51 16.20
CA ASP A 286 9.99 -2.28 16.24
C ASP A 286 9.77 -3.14 14.97
N ALA A 287 10.77 -3.32 14.09
CA ALA A 287 10.64 -3.99 12.77
C ALA A 287 11.35 -5.38 12.70
#